data_AF-A0A3D8Q234-F1
#
_entry.id   AF-A0A3D8Q234-F1
#
_cell.length_a   1.000
_cell.length_b   1.000
_cell.length_c   1.000
_cell.angle_alpha   90.00
_cell.angle_beta   90.00
_cell.angle_gamma   90.00
#
_symmetry.space_group_name_H-M   'P 1'
#
loop_
_entity.id
_entity.type
_entity.pdbx_description
1 polymer ?
#
loop_
_entity_poly.entity_id
_entity_poly.type
_entity_poly.pdbx_seq_one_letter_code
_entity_poly.pdbx_strand_id
1 'polypeptide(L)' 'MGRYYRYKLPPWARRCIFILESITLPILIFQLVRTIFFVTTFDLILLGLLVCLLIAFYLEWF' A
#
# COMPACT_ATOMS: atom_id res chain seq x y z
N MET A 1 -11.57 16.74 -9.20
CA MET A 1 -10.69 17.90 -8.91
C MET A 1 -9.45 17.35 -8.24
N GLY A 2 -8.24 17.49 -8.80
CA GLY A 2 -7.04 16.87 -8.17
C GLY A 2 -5.74 16.87 -8.98
N ARG A 3 -5.70 17.41 -10.21
CA ARG A 3 -4.45 17.56 -11.01
C ARG A 3 -3.41 18.52 -10.40
N TYR A 4 -3.65 19.07 -9.20
CA TYR A 4 -2.85 20.13 -8.59
C TYR A 4 -1.94 19.69 -7.42
N TYR A 5 -2.00 18.44 -6.94
CA TYR A 5 -1.16 18.00 -5.81
C TYR A 5 0.17 17.31 -6.21
N ARG A 6 0.24 16.72 -7.41
CA ARG A 6 1.45 16.05 -7.92
C ARG A 6 2.72 16.94 -7.94
N TYR A 7 2.61 18.26 -7.96
CA TYR A 7 3.79 19.14 -7.99
C TYR A 7 4.15 19.77 -6.63
N LYS A 8 3.32 19.60 -5.58
CA LYS A 8 3.62 20.07 -4.23
C LYS A 8 4.18 18.99 -3.32
N LEU A 9 4.00 17.70 -3.64
CA LEU A 9 4.65 16.64 -2.89
C LEU A 9 6.17 16.66 -3.12
N PRO A 10 6.96 16.62 -2.04
CA PRO A 10 8.39 16.65 -2.17
C PRO A 10 8.89 15.33 -2.81
N PRO A 11 9.98 15.39 -3.59
CA PRO A 11 10.42 14.27 -4.44
C PRO A 11 10.75 12.99 -3.64
N TRP A 12 11.07 13.11 -2.36
CA TRP A 12 11.31 11.98 -1.46
C TRP A 12 10.01 11.21 -1.14
N ALA A 13 8.89 11.91 -0.90
CA ALA A 13 7.61 11.27 -0.61
C ALA A 13 7.10 10.46 -1.81
N ARG A 14 7.27 11.02 -3.02
CA ARG A 14 6.92 10.34 -4.27
C ARG A 14 7.73 9.06 -4.47
N ARG A 15 9.01 9.08 -4.11
CA ARG A 15 9.91 7.92 -4.18
C ARG A 15 9.55 6.87 -3.14
N CYS A 16 9.18 7.27 -1.92
CA CYS A 16 8.70 6.35 -0.89
C CYS A 16 7.43 5.62 -1.34
N ILE A 17 6.47 6.30 -1.97
CA ILE A 17 5.25 5.68 -2.50
C ILE A 17 5.59 4.65 -3.59
N PHE A 18 6.46 5.02 -4.53
CA PHE A 18 6.87 4.12 -5.63
C PHE A 18 7.59 2.86 -5.10
N ILE A 19 8.44 3.04 -4.09
CA ILE A 19 9.12 1.94 -3.39
C ILE A 19 8.11 1.08 -2.63
N LEU A 20 7.17 1.70 -1.92
CA LEU A 20 6.13 1.01 -1.17
C LEU A 20 5.25 0.16 -2.10
N GLU A 21 4.83 0.71 -3.24
CA GLU A 21 4.04 -0.01 -4.24
C GLU A 21 4.82 -1.20 -4.81
N SER A 22 6.10 -0.99 -5.13
CA SER A 22 6.99 -2.04 -5.64
C SER A 22 7.24 -3.18 -4.65
N ILE A 23 7.30 -2.87 -3.34
CA ILE A 23 7.52 -3.86 -2.26
C ILE A 23 6.21 -4.49 -1.80
N THR A 24 5.09 -3.78 -1.89
CA THR A 24 3.77 -4.29 -1.49
C THR A 24 3.34 -5.44 -2.39
N LEU A 25 3.59 -5.38 -3.70
CA LEU A 25 3.23 -6.45 -4.64
C LEU A 25 3.79 -7.85 -4.28
N PRO A 26 5.11 -8.03 -4.08
CA PRO A 26 5.63 -9.34 -3.67
C PRO A 26 5.12 -9.74 -2.29
N ILE A 27 5.01 -8.80 -1.33
CA ILE A 27 4.47 -9.07 0.01
C ILE A 27 3.03 -9.60 -0.08
N LEU A 28 2.20 -9.00 -0.93
CA LEU A 28 0.80 -9.38 -1.10
C LEU A 28 0.69 -10.79 -1.69
N ILE A 29 1.56 -11.15 -2.62
CA ILE A 29 1.64 -12.50 -3.19
C ILE A 29 2.06 -13.51 -2.12
N PHE A 30 3.12 -13.24 -1.36
CA PHE A 30 3.55 -14.12 -0.26
C PHE A 30 2.47 -14.25 0.82
N GLN A 31 1.79 -13.15 1.15
CA GLN A 31 0.74 -13.11 2.17
C GLN A 31 -0.52 -13.83 1.71
N LEU A 32 -0.88 -13.76 0.42
CA LEU A 32 -1.95 -14.55 -0.19
C LEU A 32 -1.65 -16.04 -0.14
N VAL A 33 -0.45 -16.44 -0.56
CA VAL A 33 -0.01 -17.85 -0.48
C VAL A 33 -0.09 -18.33 0.97
N ARG A 34 0.43 -17.57 1.93
CA ARG A 34 0.38 -17.94 3.36
C ARG A 34 -1.05 -18.00 3.88
N THR A 35 -1.95 -17.11 3.44
CA THR A 35 -3.37 -17.10 3.82
C THR A 35 -4.12 -18.34 3.33
N ILE A 36 -3.79 -18.85 2.13
CA ILE A 36 -4.42 -20.07 1.58
C ILE A 36 -4.01 -21.32 2.36
N PHE A 37 -2.74 -21.40 2.80
CA PHE A 37 -2.24 -22.57 3.55
C PHE A 37 -2.54 -22.50 5.06
N PHE A 38 -2.49 -21.29 5.65
CA PHE A 38 -2.71 -21.05 7.07
C PHE A 38 -3.45 -19.72 7.23
N VAL A 39 -4.77 -19.78 7.17
CA VAL A 39 -5.62 -18.61 7.41
C VAL A 39 -5.46 -18.20 8.87
N THR A 40 -4.88 -17.02 9.12
CA THR A 40 -4.93 -16.41 10.44
C THR A 40 -5.63 -15.07 10.35
N THR A 41 -6.47 -14.79 11.34
CA THR A 41 -7.21 -13.51 11.42
C THR A 41 -6.27 -12.31 11.46
N PHE A 42 -5.07 -12.50 12.01
CA PHE A 42 -4.03 -11.48 12.07
C PHE A 42 -3.47 -11.13 10.68
N ASP A 43 -3.23 -12.13 9.82
CA ASP A 43 -2.75 -11.89 8.44
C ASP A 43 -3.78 -11.08 7.63
N LEU A 44 -5.09 -11.32 7.84
CA LEU A 44 -6.18 -10.58 7.18
C LEU A 44 -6.27 -9.11 7.65
N ILE A 45 -6.14 -8.87 8.95
CA ILE A 45 -6.14 -7.52 9.53
C ILE A 45 -4.92 -6.73 9.03
N LEU A 46 -3.74 -7.36 8.99
CA LEU A 46 -2.52 -6.72 8.50
C LEU A 46 -2.60 -6.39 7.01
N LEU A 47 -3.17 -7.30 6.20
CA LEU A 47 -3.43 -7.06 4.77
C LEU A 47 -4.38 -5.87 4.56
N GLY A 48 -5.49 -5.84 5.31
CA GLY A 48 -6.46 -4.75 5.23
C GLY A 48 -5.85 -3.40 5.62
N LEU A 49 -5.03 -3.36 6.67
CA LEU A 49 -4.35 -2.13 7.11
C LEU A 49 -3.38 -1.61 6.03
N LEU A 50 -2.56 -2.48 5.46
CA LEU A 50 -1.61 -2.13 4.39
C LEU A 50 -2.33 -1.62 3.13
N VAL A 51 -3.43 -2.27 2.75
CA VAL A 51 -4.25 -1.86 1.60
C VAL A 51 -4.97 -0.52 1.87
N CYS A 52 -5.55 -0.32 3.05
CA CYS A 52 -6.16 0.95 3.42
C CYS A 52 -5.15 2.09 3.43
N LEU A 53 -3.93 1.84 3.91
CA LEU A 53 -2.84 2.82 3.91
C LEU A 53 -2.41 3.14 2.47
N LEU A 54 -2.28 2.13 1.60
CA LEU A 54 -1.98 2.32 0.18
C LEU A 54 -3.08 3.10 -0.55
N ILE A 55 -4.36 2.80 -0.28
CA ILE A 55 -5.51 3.52 -0.83
C ILE A 55 -5.55 4.96 -0.32
N ALA A 56 -5.27 5.20 0.96
CA ALA A 56 -5.21 6.55 1.52
C ALA A 56 -4.13 7.41 0.83
N PHE A 57 -2.97 6.81 0.52
CA PHE A 57 -1.93 7.46 -0.29
C PHE A 57 -2.35 7.63 -1.75
N TYR A 58 -3.03 6.65 -2.36
CA TYR A 58 -3.50 6.74 -3.75
C TYR A 58 -4.60 7.79 -3.95
N LEU A 59 -5.50 7.94 -2.97
CA LEU A 59 -6.53 8.98 -2.97
C LEU A 59 -5.97 10.38 -2.66
N GLU A 60 -4.67 10.52 -2.41
CA GLU A 60 -4.03 11.76 -1.93
C GLU A 60 -4.79 12.35 -0.71
N TRP A 61 -5.31 11.49 0.18
CA TRP A 61 -6.05 11.92 1.37
C TRP A 61 -5.15 12.57 2.42
N PHE A 62 -3.82 12.50 2.24
CA PHE A 62 -2.79 13.06 3.12
C PHE A 62 -1.75 13.85 2.31
#